data_AF-A0A7J6LX86-F1
#
_entry.id   AF-A0A7J6LX86-F1
#
_cell.length_a   1.000
_cell.length_b   1.000
_cell.length_c   1.000
_cell.angle_alpha   90.00
_cell.angle_beta   90.00
_cell.angle_gamma   90.00
#
_symmetry.space_group_name_H-M   'P 1'
#
loop_
_entity.id
_entity.type
_entity.pdbx_description
1 polymer ?
#
loop_
_entity_poly.entity_id
_entity_poly.type
_entity_poly.pdbx_seq_one_letter_code
_entity_poly.pdbx_strand_id
1 'polypeptide(L)'
;MEDRGTPESFGSVTSPKHPGYNPYKLPNSNASIRRHGERQRQREEAVAVERKQLPVSRKYTASSMASKNNRLRPVDIFLTQPKDAEAATLAAIETRSVLALIMDADVDRVKTQEPTTPSLPSIVAKQSQSRFSTRESRHTFLENRKNVLRLRMASEMKRAEIARLDLEARGKEEALARSEELAEEKINSFDAFLKSYDTRAHEAMTKTDTVTALKSDKINKVRYLKEHVLVLERETSRLRTFKQELNRYRKFLADITPEEWFVTKTHEKRERKRKRKERKVAEEWTRIRSSIESNLELELQSIRNAWEERNRRTASSRRGLRGKSREAAQRAAEGELDGMISKRREELSKEYPSRTELERSIESESSGEEIPAYFTEPEQLVDIFTALEDKNLLAIQLEAESDQVLAGLTSKLEETERTAGMRKEELREQKRNLEKTARMEQKACRALSAALVDKSGTDKVDAELQHVEKKVLELYSCIIGESQFAEISHMLEGVEARIEEIGGELDDLGEQDGELINDLEKQVEKTRRDRMRVQKAEDHKQKVEQRLMAAYQRMESSSKGRGTVKPIRFRSSPQDATKNKKQAAEDARKRREQEYSKLLGVNAAEIGARRRSSGSILH
;
A
#
# COMPACT_ATOMS: atom_id res chain seq x y z
N MET A 1 9.22 54.68 -1.61
CA MET A 1 9.60 53.61 -2.55
C MET A 1 8.78 52.40 -2.17
N GLU A 2 7.45 52.39 -2.27
CA GLU A 2 6.64 52.52 -3.49
C GLU A 2 7.33 51.91 -4.70
N ASP A 3 6.99 50.64 -4.99
CA ASP A 3 6.63 50.29 -6.35
C ASP A 3 5.43 49.33 -6.35
N ARG A 4 4.43 49.68 -7.16
CA ARG A 4 3.11 49.05 -7.29
C ARG A 4 3.08 48.30 -8.61
N GLY A 5 2.40 47.14 -8.65
CA GLY A 5 2.06 46.48 -9.89
C GLY A 5 1.02 45.38 -9.68
N THR A 6 -0.24 45.72 -9.98
CA THR A 6 -1.47 44.93 -9.87
C THR A 6 -1.58 43.74 -10.85
N PRO A 7 -2.50 42.78 -10.61
CA PRO A 7 -2.68 41.57 -11.40
C PRO A 7 -3.87 41.67 -12.40
N GLU A 8 -3.66 41.16 -13.61
CA GLU A 8 -4.67 40.87 -14.65
C GLU A 8 -4.18 39.63 -15.41
N SER A 9 -4.96 38.75 -16.04
CA SER A 9 -6.38 38.48 -16.18
C SER A 9 -6.48 37.12 -16.89
N PHE A 10 -7.62 36.44 -16.76
CA PHE A 10 -7.90 35.16 -17.44
C PHE A 10 -7.88 35.31 -18.97
N GLY A 11 -7.06 34.50 -19.64
CA GLY A 11 -7.02 34.37 -21.09
C GLY A 11 -7.27 32.93 -21.54
N SER A 12 -8.51 32.64 -21.94
CA SER A 12 -8.90 31.42 -22.65
C SER A 12 -8.27 31.36 -24.04
N VAL A 13 -7.49 30.32 -24.35
CA VAL A 13 -7.06 30.04 -25.73
C VAL A 13 -7.88 28.89 -26.28
N THR A 14 -8.74 29.27 -27.21
CA THR A 14 -9.56 28.44 -28.08
C THR A 14 -8.72 27.55 -29.00
N SER A 15 -9.01 26.25 -29.02
CA SER A 15 -8.49 25.30 -30.04
C SER A 15 -9.06 25.61 -31.42
N PRO A 16 -8.25 25.66 -32.50
CA PRO A 16 -8.76 25.72 -33.86
C PRO A 16 -9.33 24.35 -34.26
N LYS A 17 -10.63 24.29 -34.53
CA LYS A 17 -11.29 23.14 -35.16
C LYS A 17 -10.89 23.08 -36.64
N HIS A 18 -9.99 22.18 -37.01
CA HIS A 18 -9.82 21.78 -38.40
C HIS A 18 -10.98 20.85 -38.83
N PRO A 19 -11.69 21.13 -39.94
CA PRO A 19 -12.77 20.28 -40.42
C PRO A 19 -12.17 19.09 -41.15
N GLY A 20 -12.29 17.89 -40.57
CA GLY A 20 -11.94 16.64 -41.28
C GLY A 20 -11.28 15.54 -40.45
N TYR A 21 -11.07 15.74 -39.14
CA TYR A 21 -10.50 14.67 -38.30
C TYR A 21 -11.61 13.72 -37.81
N ASN A 22 -11.73 12.56 -38.47
CA ASN A 22 -12.63 11.48 -38.06
C ASN A 22 -11.94 10.65 -36.94
N PRO A 23 -12.47 10.67 -35.69
CA PRO A 23 -11.82 10.06 -34.53
C PRO A 23 -11.83 8.53 -34.52
N TYR A 24 -12.46 7.88 -35.50
CA TYR A 24 -12.50 6.42 -35.63
C TYR A 24 -11.65 5.86 -36.79
N LYS A 25 -10.82 6.69 -37.45
CA LYS A 25 -9.92 6.19 -38.50
C LYS A 25 -8.60 5.72 -37.87
N LEU A 26 -8.42 4.40 -37.80
CA LEU A 26 -7.17 3.79 -37.35
C LEU A 26 -5.98 4.34 -38.18
N PRO A 27 -4.83 4.65 -37.55
CA PRO A 27 -3.64 5.10 -38.28
C PRO A 27 -3.29 4.03 -39.30
N ASN A 28 -3.12 4.42 -40.57
CA ASN A 28 -2.74 3.50 -41.64
C ASN A 28 -1.34 2.95 -41.33
N SER A 29 -1.27 1.82 -40.62
CA SER A 29 -0.06 1.24 -40.04
C SER A 29 1.00 0.89 -41.07
N ASN A 30 0.62 0.87 -42.35
CA ASN A 30 1.49 0.58 -43.48
C ASN A 30 2.11 1.83 -44.13
N ALA A 31 1.76 3.06 -43.69
CA ALA A 31 2.32 4.29 -44.29
C ALA A 31 3.81 4.50 -43.97
N SER A 32 4.26 4.06 -42.79
CA SER A 32 5.68 4.08 -42.41
C SER A 32 6.47 2.98 -43.12
N ILE A 33 5.85 1.82 -43.31
CA ILE A 33 6.44 0.67 -44.02
C ILE A 33 6.60 1.00 -45.51
N ARG A 34 5.59 1.62 -46.14
CA ARG A 34 5.68 2.07 -47.54
C ARG A 34 6.74 3.15 -47.73
N ARG A 35 6.82 4.14 -46.84
CA ARG A 35 7.87 5.18 -46.88
C ARG A 35 9.27 4.61 -46.64
N HIS A 36 9.40 3.62 -45.77
CA HIS A 36 10.67 2.91 -45.57
C HIS A 36 11.04 2.07 -46.80
N GLY A 37 10.07 1.40 -47.41
CA GLY A 37 10.24 0.64 -48.66
C GLY A 37 10.63 1.54 -49.84
N GLU A 38 10.01 2.71 -50.00
CA GLU A 38 10.38 3.70 -51.02
C GLU A 38 11.78 4.23 -50.82
N ARG A 39 12.16 4.56 -49.57
CA ARG A 39 13.54 5.00 -49.28
C ARG A 39 14.57 3.89 -49.53
N GLN A 40 14.21 2.62 -49.31
CA GLN A 40 15.09 1.50 -49.66
C GLN A 40 15.21 1.33 -51.17
N ARG A 41 14.11 1.41 -51.93
CA ARG A 41 14.15 1.34 -53.40
C ARG A 41 14.98 2.47 -54.00
N GLN A 42 14.82 3.71 -53.51
CA GLN A 42 15.63 4.84 -53.97
C GLN A 42 17.12 4.67 -53.67
N ARG A 43 17.47 4.06 -52.53
CA ARG A 43 18.86 3.74 -52.18
C ARG A 43 19.42 2.60 -53.05
N GLU A 44 18.63 1.58 -53.32
CA GLU A 44 19.02 0.47 -54.20
C GLU A 44 19.19 0.94 -55.65
N GLU A 45 18.30 1.81 -56.14
CA GLU A 45 18.40 2.45 -57.45
C GLU A 45 19.64 3.35 -57.54
N ALA A 46 19.92 4.15 -56.51
CA ALA A 46 21.14 4.98 -56.47
C ALA A 46 22.42 4.12 -56.51
N VAL A 47 22.46 3.03 -55.73
CA VAL A 47 23.59 2.07 -55.73
C VAL A 47 23.69 1.32 -57.06
N ALA A 48 22.57 1.02 -57.72
CA ALA A 48 22.55 0.38 -59.04
C ALA A 48 23.08 1.33 -60.14
N VAL A 49 22.74 2.61 -60.07
CA VAL A 49 23.27 3.65 -60.97
C VAL A 49 24.77 3.83 -60.75
N GLU A 50 25.22 3.89 -59.51
CA GLU A 50 26.64 3.98 -59.15
C GLU A 50 27.43 2.75 -59.64
N ARG A 51 26.85 1.55 -59.51
CA ARG A 51 27.45 0.30 -60.05
C ARG A 51 27.54 0.27 -61.57
N LYS A 52 26.59 0.87 -62.28
CA LYS A 52 26.63 0.96 -63.75
C LYS A 52 27.78 1.87 -64.21
N GLN A 53 28.08 2.93 -63.45
CA GLN A 53 29.13 3.91 -63.73
C GLN A 53 30.55 3.46 -63.33
N LEU A 54 30.71 2.32 -62.62
CA LEU A 54 32.03 1.78 -62.31
C LEU A 54 32.71 1.15 -63.55
N PRO A 55 34.04 1.26 -63.70
CA PRO A 55 34.79 0.57 -64.74
C PRO A 55 34.74 -0.96 -64.56
N VAL A 56 34.84 -1.72 -65.65
CA VAL A 56 34.60 -3.19 -65.69
C VAL A 56 35.46 -3.96 -64.67
N SER A 57 36.69 -3.52 -64.42
CA SER A 57 37.61 -4.11 -63.42
C SER A 57 37.15 -3.98 -61.96
N ARG A 58 36.20 -3.08 -61.67
CA ARG A 58 35.62 -2.85 -60.33
C ARG A 58 34.22 -3.43 -60.16
N LYS A 59 33.65 -4.05 -61.19
CA LYS A 59 32.35 -4.72 -61.08
C LYS A 59 32.57 -6.12 -60.48
N TYR A 60 32.08 -6.34 -59.27
CA TYR A 60 32.10 -7.66 -58.64
C TYR A 60 31.29 -8.66 -59.49
N THR A 61 31.85 -9.84 -59.75
CA THR A 61 31.13 -10.94 -60.40
C THR A 61 30.05 -11.50 -59.46
N ALA A 62 28.98 -12.08 -60.03
CA ALA A 62 27.81 -12.54 -59.28
C ALA A 62 28.15 -13.47 -58.09
N SER A 63 29.22 -14.25 -58.21
CA SER A 63 29.73 -15.15 -57.17
C SER A 63 30.27 -14.42 -55.93
N SER A 64 30.82 -13.20 -56.08
CA SER A 64 31.33 -12.38 -54.97
C SER A 64 30.22 -11.74 -54.14
N MET A 65 29.02 -11.56 -54.73
CA MET A 65 27.88 -10.96 -54.05
C MET A 65 27.20 -11.90 -53.04
N ALA A 66 27.26 -13.22 -53.24
CA ALA A 66 26.64 -14.22 -52.36
C ALA A 66 27.25 -14.29 -50.95
N SER A 67 28.48 -13.80 -50.75
CA SER A 67 29.19 -13.87 -49.47
C SER A 67 28.86 -12.72 -48.49
N LYS A 68 28.03 -11.74 -48.90
CA LYS A 68 27.74 -10.52 -48.12
C LYS A 68 26.52 -10.58 -47.19
N ASN A 69 25.83 -11.72 -47.09
CA ASN A 69 24.64 -11.85 -46.24
C ASN A 69 24.93 -12.01 -44.73
N ASN A 70 26.18 -11.95 -44.29
CA ASN A 70 26.54 -11.85 -42.87
C ASN A 70 27.13 -10.47 -42.57
N ARG A 71 26.30 -9.52 -42.12
CA ARG A 71 26.74 -8.19 -41.67
C ARG A 71 26.33 -7.92 -40.23
N LEU A 72 27.30 -8.03 -39.32
CA LEU A 72 27.35 -7.25 -38.08
C LEU A 72 27.90 -5.85 -38.39
N ARG A 73 27.41 -4.85 -37.65
CA ARG A 73 27.59 -3.41 -37.89
C ARG A 73 28.97 -2.88 -37.47
N PRO A 74 29.40 -1.71 -38.01
CA PRO A 74 30.76 -1.19 -37.90
C PRO A 74 30.94 -0.21 -36.73
N VAL A 75 32.13 -0.25 -36.11
CA VAL A 75 32.68 0.84 -35.29
C VAL A 75 33.99 1.29 -35.94
N ASP A 76 34.21 2.59 -35.89
CA ASP A 76 35.11 3.44 -36.66
C ASP A 76 36.56 2.95 -36.81
N ILE A 77 37.06 3.01 -38.06
CA ILE A 77 38.47 2.87 -38.40
C ILE A 77 39.00 4.25 -38.79
N PHE A 78 39.74 4.87 -37.87
CA PHE A 78 40.67 5.95 -38.19
C PHE A 78 42.04 5.33 -38.52
N LEU A 79 42.54 5.67 -39.70
CA LEU A 79 43.91 5.63 -40.21
C LEU A 79 44.91 4.64 -39.60
N THR A 80 45.28 3.64 -40.39
CA THR A 80 46.68 3.49 -40.87
C THR A 80 46.64 2.70 -42.19
N GLN A 81 47.19 3.28 -43.26
CA GLN A 81 47.49 2.52 -44.47
C GLN A 81 48.71 1.63 -44.24
N PRO A 82 48.68 0.36 -44.66
CA PRO A 82 49.86 -0.33 -45.13
C PRO A 82 49.80 -0.40 -46.66
N LYS A 83 50.82 0.22 -47.28
CA LYS A 83 51.38 -0.28 -48.52
C LYS A 83 51.81 -1.73 -48.24
N ASP A 84 51.50 -2.61 -49.19
CA ASP A 84 52.31 -3.74 -49.65
C ASP A 84 51.37 -4.71 -50.37
N ALA A 85 51.22 -4.41 -51.66
CA ALA A 85 50.65 -5.29 -52.65
C ALA A 85 51.78 -6.20 -53.16
N GLU A 86 52.05 -7.31 -52.48
CA GLU A 86 53.03 -8.30 -52.96
C GLU A 86 52.73 -9.67 -52.32
N ALA A 87 51.53 -10.22 -52.54
CA ALA A 87 51.20 -11.59 -52.12
C ALA A 87 50.07 -12.24 -52.96
N ALA A 88 49.90 -11.82 -54.21
CA ALA A 88 48.86 -12.37 -55.11
C ALA A 88 49.31 -12.44 -56.58
N THR A 89 50.56 -12.83 -56.83
CA THR A 89 51.10 -13.12 -58.18
C THR A 89 51.68 -14.53 -58.31
N LEU A 90 51.28 -15.46 -57.44
CA LEU A 90 51.72 -16.88 -57.49
C LEU A 90 50.58 -17.85 -57.83
N ALA A 91 49.66 -17.44 -58.72
CA ALA A 91 48.63 -18.33 -59.27
C ALA A 91 48.37 -18.08 -60.78
N ALA A 92 49.34 -17.49 -61.49
CA ALA A 92 49.26 -17.25 -62.93
C ALA A 92 50.65 -17.18 -63.57
N ILE A 93 51.38 -18.30 -63.55
CA ILE A 93 52.44 -18.58 -64.54
C ILE A 93 52.28 -20.06 -64.94
N GLU A 94 51.21 -20.31 -65.69
CA GLU A 94 51.23 -21.32 -66.73
C GLU A 94 51.88 -20.66 -67.95
N THR A 95 52.72 -21.40 -68.68
CA THR A 95 53.54 -20.99 -69.83
C THR A 95 54.91 -20.34 -69.51
N ARG A 96 55.98 -21.16 -69.58
CA ARG A 96 57.09 -21.05 -70.56
C ARG A 96 58.18 -22.07 -70.25
N SER A 97 57.86 -23.37 -70.37
CA SER A 97 58.89 -24.39 -70.66
C SER A 97 59.08 -24.39 -72.17
N VAL A 98 60.07 -23.63 -72.63
CA VAL A 98 60.55 -23.64 -74.03
C VAL A 98 62.07 -23.73 -73.98
N LEU A 99 62.59 -24.92 -73.63
CA LEU A 99 63.91 -25.41 -74.06
C LEU A 99 64.18 -26.86 -73.60
N ALA A 100 63.26 -27.78 -73.88
CA ALA A 100 63.56 -29.21 -73.79
C ALA A 100 62.60 -29.98 -74.70
N LEU A 101 62.82 -29.85 -76.01
CA LEU A 101 62.50 -30.81 -77.10
C LEU A 101 62.44 -30.04 -78.42
N ILE A 102 63.46 -30.25 -79.27
CA ILE A 102 63.45 -30.40 -80.74
C ILE A 102 64.92 -30.38 -81.16
N MET A 103 65.50 -31.56 -81.32
CA MET A 103 66.09 -32.13 -82.54
C MET A 103 66.33 -33.61 -82.15
N ASP A 104 65.37 -34.51 -82.38
CA ASP A 104 65.22 -35.30 -83.62
C ASP A 104 66.57 -35.84 -84.11
N ALA A 105 66.85 -37.12 -83.83
CA ALA A 105 66.42 -38.27 -84.64
C ALA A 105 67.34 -38.47 -85.86
N ASP A 106 67.98 -39.64 -85.86
CA ASP A 106 68.38 -40.48 -86.99
C ASP A 106 69.07 -39.84 -88.20
N VAL A 107 70.18 -40.46 -88.62
CA VAL A 107 70.34 -41.09 -89.95
C VAL A 107 71.84 -41.38 -90.19
N ASP A 108 72.13 -42.67 -90.21
CA ASP A 108 72.98 -43.40 -91.17
C ASP A 108 74.37 -42.88 -91.60
N ARG A 109 75.36 -43.72 -91.27
CA ARG A 109 76.09 -44.55 -92.27
C ARG A 109 76.82 -43.81 -93.40
N VAL A 110 78.14 -43.64 -93.26
CA VAL A 110 79.08 -43.77 -94.39
C VAL A 110 80.34 -44.52 -93.96
N LYS A 111 80.51 -45.69 -94.58
CA LYS A 111 81.78 -46.42 -94.76
C LYS A 111 82.69 -45.60 -95.68
N THR A 112 83.98 -45.53 -95.36
CA THR A 112 85.10 -45.63 -96.33
C THR A 112 86.39 -45.70 -95.52
N GLN A 113 86.96 -46.89 -95.36
CA GLN A 113 87.97 -47.50 -96.24
C GLN A 113 89.40 -47.14 -95.80
N GLU A 114 90.14 -48.22 -95.49
CA GLU A 114 91.58 -48.27 -95.24
C GLU A 114 92.40 -47.69 -96.41
N PRO A 115 93.72 -47.54 -96.22
CA PRO A 115 94.56 -48.61 -96.78
C PRO A 115 95.58 -49.17 -95.79
N THR A 116 95.62 -50.51 -95.76
CA THR A 116 96.82 -51.33 -95.94
C THR A 116 98.15 -50.87 -95.36
N THR A 117 98.60 -51.69 -94.41
CA THR A 117 99.98 -52.09 -94.14
C THR A 117 100.90 -52.13 -95.38
N PRO A 118 102.22 -51.97 -95.19
CA PRO A 118 103.07 -53.17 -95.16
C PRO A 118 104.09 -53.08 -94.00
N SER A 119 104.17 -54.14 -93.20
CA SER A 119 105.28 -55.12 -93.22
C SER A 119 106.59 -54.54 -92.65
N LEU A 120 106.97 -54.93 -91.43
CA LEU A 120 107.91 -56.03 -91.11
C LEU A 120 109.36 -55.74 -91.58
N PRO A 121 110.41 -56.36 -91.01
CA PRO A 121 110.46 -57.33 -89.92
C PRO A 121 111.57 -57.02 -88.87
N SER A 122 111.52 -57.68 -87.71
CA SER A 122 112.75 -58.10 -87.01
C SER A 122 112.31 -59.20 -86.00
N ILE A 123 112.38 -60.52 -86.24
CA ILE A 123 113.55 -61.31 -86.66
C ILE A 123 114.75 -60.78 -85.86
N VAL A 124 115.26 -61.37 -84.79
CA VAL A 124 115.65 -62.77 -84.51
C VAL A 124 116.32 -62.67 -83.10
N ALA A 125 116.27 -63.63 -82.18
CA ALA A 125 116.87 -64.94 -82.31
C ALA A 125 116.39 -65.92 -81.22
N LYS A 126 115.53 -66.86 -81.60
CA LYS A 126 115.85 -68.26 -81.35
C LYS A 126 116.92 -68.63 -82.38
N GLN A 127 118.17 -68.74 -81.97
CA GLN A 127 119.15 -69.53 -82.69
C GLN A 127 120.14 -70.12 -81.69
N SER A 128 119.87 -71.39 -81.38
CA SER A 128 120.85 -72.47 -81.40
C SER A 128 122.28 -72.01 -81.71
N GLN A 129 123.15 -72.05 -80.70
CA GLN A 129 124.58 -72.25 -80.93
C GLN A 129 124.79 -73.66 -81.51
N SER A 130 124.73 -73.74 -82.83
CA SER A 130 125.60 -74.60 -83.62
C SER A 130 126.88 -73.79 -83.89
N ARG A 131 128.02 -74.40 -83.59
CA ARG A 131 129.37 -73.85 -83.76
C ARG A 131 129.67 -73.66 -85.25
N PHE A 132 130.02 -72.46 -85.74
CA PHE A 132 131.04 -72.25 -86.80
C PHE A 132 131.57 -70.80 -86.76
N SER A 133 132.90 -70.68 -86.83
CA SER A 133 133.73 -69.48 -86.71
C SER A 133 133.93 -68.78 -88.06
N THR A 134 133.87 -67.44 -88.12
CA THR A 134 134.65 -66.59 -89.05
C THR A 134 134.49 -65.10 -88.67
N ARG A 135 135.52 -64.29 -88.93
CA ARG A 135 135.88 -63.02 -88.25
C ARG A 135 135.19 -61.78 -88.89
N GLU A 136 134.41 -60.99 -88.14
CA GLU A 136 133.79 -59.73 -88.63
C GLU A 136 134.82 -58.59 -88.86
N SER A 137 134.54 -57.69 -89.82
CA SER A 137 135.43 -56.57 -90.25
C SER A 137 135.23 -55.30 -89.42
N ARG A 138 136.33 -54.60 -89.08
CA ARG A 138 136.34 -53.45 -88.14
C ARG A 138 135.36 -52.32 -88.49
N HIS A 139 135.05 -52.09 -89.76
CA HIS A 139 134.19 -50.98 -90.20
C HIS A 139 132.71 -51.18 -89.83
N THR A 140 132.17 -52.40 -89.97
CA THR A 140 130.76 -52.70 -89.64
C THR A 140 130.51 -52.66 -88.13
N PHE A 141 131.51 -53.04 -87.32
CA PHE A 141 131.47 -52.86 -85.87
C PHE A 141 131.36 -51.38 -85.47
N LEU A 142 132.13 -50.50 -86.12
CA LEU A 142 132.07 -49.06 -85.88
C LEU A 142 130.72 -48.46 -86.31
N GLU A 143 130.17 -48.88 -87.44
CA GLU A 143 128.85 -48.45 -87.93
C GLU A 143 127.72 -48.89 -87.00
N ASN A 144 127.72 -50.17 -86.58
CA ASN A 144 126.75 -50.71 -85.62
C ASN A 144 126.88 -50.03 -84.25
N ARG A 145 128.11 -49.74 -83.79
CA ARG A 145 128.34 -48.98 -82.55
C ARG A 145 127.78 -47.56 -82.64
N LYS A 146 127.97 -46.88 -83.77
CA LYS A 146 127.39 -45.55 -84.04
C LYS A 146 125.86 -45.60 -84.11
N ASN A 147 125.27 -46.62 -84.73
CA ASN A 147 123.81 -46.82 -84.81
C ASN A 147 123.21 -47.08 -83.42
N VAL A 148 123.84 -47.94 -82.61
CA VAL A 148 123.45 -48.19 -81.21
C VAL A 148 123.53 -46.92 -80.37
N LEU A 149 124.57 -46.09 -80.57
CA LEU A 149 124.69 -44.80 -79.88
C LEU A 149 123.60 -43.81 -80.31
N ARG A 150 123.29 -43.70 -81.61
CA ARG A 150 122.20 -42.86 -82.11
C ARG A 150 120.82 -43.30 -81.58
N LEU A 151 120.54 -44.60 -81.57
CA LEU A 151 119.29 -45.14 -80.99
C LEU A 151 119.22 -44.93 -79.48
N ARG A 152 120.34 -45.05 -78.77
CA ARG A 152 120.44 -44.72 -77.35
C ARG A 152 120.13 -43.24 -77.11
N MET A 153 120.79 -42.34 -77.83
CA MET A 153 120.52 -40.90 -77.75
C MET A 153 119.06 -40.58 -78.11
N ALA A 154 118.49 -41.20 -79.14
CA ALA A 154 117.08 -41.00 -79.51
C ALA A 154 116.11 -41.56 -78.45
N SER A 155 116.43 -42.69 -77.83
CA SER A 155 115.67 -43.25 -76.71
C SER A 155 115.78 -42.37 -75.46
N GLU A 156 116.95 -41.82 -75.17
CA GLU A 156 117.17 -40.87 -74.07
C GLU A 156 116.42 -39.56 -74.31
N MET A 157 116.46 -39.00 -75.53
CA MET A 157 115.66 -37.82 -75.90
C MET A 157 114.16 -38.07 -75.77
N LYS A 158 113.65 -39.23 -76.23
CA LYS A 158 112.23 -39.58 -76.06
C LYS A 158 111.85 -39.79 -74.60
N ARG A 159 112.70 -40.44 -73.80
CA ARG A 159 112.48 -40.59 -72.34
C ARG A 159 112.48 -39.23 -71.64
N ALA A 160 113.37 -38.32 -72.04
CA ALA A 160 113.41 -36.95 -71.52
C ALA A 160 112.16 -36.14 -71.91
N GLU A 161 111.69 -36.26 -73.15
CA GLU A 161 110.45 -35.58 -73.59
C GLU A 161 109.20 -36.17 -72.93
N ILE A 162 109.13 -37.50 -72.76
CA ILE A 162 108.07 -38.15 -71.98
C ILE A 162 108.09 -37.63 -70.54
N ALA A 163 109.27 -37.56 -69.90
CA ALA A 163 109.39 -37.02 -68.55
C ALA A 163 108.97 -35.53 -68.47
N ARG A 164 109.24 -34.72 -69.51
CA ARG A 164 108.79 -33.32 -69.61
C ARG A 164 107.27 -33.24 -69.70
N LEU A 165 106.65 -34.05 -70.56
CA LEU A 165 105.20 -34.12 -70.71
C LEU A 165 104.51 -34.65 -69.45
N ASP A 166 105.11 -35.63 -68.77
CA ASP A 166 104.59 -36.15 -67.49
C ASP A 166 104.64 -35.07 -66.40
N LEU A 167 105.70 -34.25 -66.35
CA LEU A 167 105.79 -33.13 -65.41
C LEU A 167 104.74 -32.05 -65.74
N GLU A 168 104.55 -31.73 -67.01
CA GLU A 168 103.53 -30.78 -67.46
C GLU A 168 102.10 -31.30 -67.20
N ALA A 169 101.86 -32.60 -67.41
CA ALA A 169 100.60 -33.27 -67.11
C ALA A 169 100.31 -33.26 -65.62
N ARG A 170 101.29 -33.61 -64.77
CA ARG A 170 101.16 -33.50 -63.31
C ARG A 170 100.88 -32.06 -62.86
N GLY A 171 101.54 -31.08 -63.45
CA GLY A 171 101.26 -29.66 -63.16
C GLY A 171 99.82 -29.26 -63.50
N LYS A 172 99.27 -29.78 -64.61
CA LYS A 172 97.86 -29.56 -65.00
C LYS A 172 96.90 -30.34 -64.10
N GLU A 173 97.22 -31.57 -63.72
CA GLU A 173 96.43 -32.38 -62.78
C GLU A 173 96.39 -31.72 -61.39
N GLU A 174 97.52 -31.23 -60.88
CA GLU A 174 97.56 -30.48 -59.62
C GLU A 174 96.77 -29.17 -59.69
N ALA A 175 96.83 -28.45 -60.82
CA ALA A 175 96.04 -27.23 -61.01
C ALA A 175 94.53 -27.55 -61.10
N LEU A 176 94.17 -28.64 -61.78
CA LEU A 176 92.78 -29.09 -61.91
C LEU A 176 92.25 -29.57 -60.55
N ALA A 177 93.00 -30.37 -59.82
CA ALA A 177 92.66 -30.83 -58.47
C ALA A 177 92.42 -29.65 -57.51
N ARG A 178 93.28 -28.62 -57.54
CA ARG A 178 93.05 -27.39 -56.75
C ARG A 178 91.78 -26.65 -57.18
N SER A 179 91.45 -26.63 -58.47
CA SER A 179 90.23 -25.98 -58.96
C SER A 179 88.97 -26.76 -58.60
N GLU A 180 89.04 -28.09 -58.59
CA GLU A 180 87.98 -28.99 -58.13
C GLU A 180 87.76 -28.84 -56.62
N GLU A 181 88.83 -28.84 -55.82
CA GLU A 181 88.75 -28.61 -54.37
C GLU A 181 88.06 -27.28 -54.06
N LEU A 182 88.44 -26.19 -54.74
CA LEU A 182 87.78 -24.88 -54.60
C LEU A 182 86.31 -24.90 -55.06
N ALA A 183 85.96 -25.72 -56.04
CA ALA A 183 84.58 -25.88 -56.50
C ALA A 183 83.75 -26.66 -55.48
N GLU A 184 84.30 -27.74 -54.92
CA GLU A 184 83.70 -28.52 -53.83
C GLU A 184 83.51 -27.67 -52.57
N GLU A 185 84.50 -26.87 -52.18
CA GLU A 185 84.39 -25.92 -51.08
C GLU A 185 83.24 -24.92 -51.32
N LYS A 186 83.09 -24.41 -52.54
CA LYS A 186 81.99 -23.51 -52.89
C LYS A 186 80.63 -24.22 -52.84
N ILE A 187 80.51 -25.43 -53.36
CA ILE A 187 79.28 -26.24 -53.27
C ILE A 187 78.93 -26.49 -51.81
N ASN A 188 79.91 -26.92 -51.00
CA ASN A 188 79.74 -27.14 -49.57
C ASN A 188 79.32 -25.85 -48.84
N SER A 189 79.92 -24.70 -49.20
CA SER A 189 79.55 -23.40 -48.64
C SER A 189 78.13 -22.98 -49.03
N PHE A 190 77.71 -23.28 -50.26
CA PHE A 190 76.38 -22.97 -50.76
C PHE A 190 75.31 -23.87 -50.11
N ASP A 191 75.58 -25.16 -49.97
CA ASP A 191 74.70 -26.09 -49.26
C ASP A 191 74.57 -25.74 -47.78
N ALA A 192 75.67 -25.31 -47.14
CA ALA A 192 75.63 -24.78 -45.79
C ALA A 192 74.81 -23.48 -45.71
N PHE A 193 74.93 -22.60 -46.70
CA PHE A 193 74.12 -21.39 -46.80
C PHE A 193 72.63 -21.72 -46.93
N LEU A 194 72.23 -22.63 -47.83
CA LEU A 194 70.84 -23.04 -48.01
C LEU A 194 70.27 -23.64 -46.72
N LYS A 195 71.00 -24.53 -46.05
CA LYS A 195 70.59 -25.07 -44.75
C LYS A 195 70.42 -23.97 -43.70
N SER A 196 71.35 -23.00 -43.64
CA SER A 196 71.26 -21.86 -42.73
C SER A 196 70.09 -20.91 -43.06
N TYR A 197 69.72 -20.81 -44.34
CA TYR A 197 68.61 -20.00 -44.81
C TYR A 197 67.26 -20.69 -44.51
N ASP A 198 67.14 -21.98 -44.81
CA ASP A 198 65.94 -22.77 -44.54
C ASP A 198 65.67 -22.87 -43.04
N THR A 199 66.71 -23.07 -42.22
CA THR A 199 66.59 -23.00 -40.76
C THR A 199 66.12 -21.62 -40.30
N ARG A 200 66.67 -20.53 -40.87
CA ARG A 200 66.23 -19.17 -40.56
C ARG A 200 64.79 -18.88 -41.01
N ALA A 201 64.36 -19.42 -42.15
CA ALA A 201 62.99 -19.30 -42.65
C ALA A 201 62.01 -20.07 -41.76
N HIS A 202 62.36 -21.29 -41.36
CA HIS A 202 61.57 -22.06 -40.39
C HIS A 202 61.53 -21.40 -39.01
N GLU A 203 62.64 -20.83 -38.55
CA GLU A 203 62.66 -20.03 -37.32
C GLU A 203 61.76 -18.81 -37.43
N ALA A 204 61.75 -18.12 -38.56
CA ALA A 204 60.84 -17.00 -38.78
C ALA A 204 59.38 -17.47 -38.77
N MET A 205 59.06 -18.58 -39.43
CA MET A 205 57.72 -19.18 -39.48
C MET A 205 57.23 -19.62 -38.10
N THR A 206 58.06 -20.30 -37.32
CA THR A 206 57.71 -20.72 -35.96
C THR A 206 57.54 -19.51 -35.04
N LYS A 207 58.36 -18.47 -35.18
CA LYS A 207 58.18 -17.19 -34.47
C LYS A 207 56.86 -16.51 -34.88
N THR A 208 56.47 -16.52 -36.15
CA THR A 208 55.18 -15.97 -36.56
C THR A 208 53.99 -16.80 -36.06
N ASP A 209 54.10 -18.12 -36.08
CA ASP A 209 53.03 -19.03 -35.61
C ASP A 209 52.83 -18.91 -34.10
N THR A 210 53.92 -18.83 -33.32
CA THR A 210 53.84 -18.60 -31.88
C THR A 210 53.24 -17.23 -31.56
N VAL A 211 53.62 -16.17 -32.27
CA VAL A 211 53.03 -14.83 -32.08
C VAL A 211 51.55 -14.79 -32.46
N THR A 212 51.15 -15.46 -33.55
CA THR A 212 49.74 -15.51 -33.97
C THR A 212 48.89 -16.34 -33.02
N ALA A 213 49.41 -17.44 -32.48
CA ALA A 213 48.77 -18.22 -31.42
C ALA A 213 48.59 -17.38 -30.14
N LEU A 214 49.64 -16.72 -29.65
CA LEU A 214 49.53 -15.82 -28.49
C LEU A 214 48.56 -14.66 -28.73
N LYS A 215 48.49 -14.14 -29.96
CA LYS A 215 47.51 -13.11 -30.34
C LYS A 215 46.08 -13.65 -30.30
N SER A 216 45.82 -14.84 -30.85
CA SER A 216 44.48 -15.44 -30.85
C SER A 216 44.01 -15.76 -29.43
N ASP A 217 44.90 -16.24 -28.56
CA ASP A 217 44.63 -16.47 -27.13
C ASP A 217 44.28 -15.18 -26.40
N LYS A 218 45.07 -14.11 -26.63
CA LYS A 218 44.76 -12.78 -26.07
C LYS A 218 43.41 -12.25 -26.58
N ILE A 219 43.09 -12.43 -27.86
CA ILE A 219 41.79 -12.04 -28.43
C ILE A 219 40.65 -12.81 -27.77
N ASN A 220 40.81 -14.12 -27.56
CA ASN A 220 39.83 -14.94 -26.86
C ASN A 220 39.66 -14.49 -25.41
N LYS A 221 40.76 -14.17 -24.71
CA LYS A 221 40.69 -13.62 -23.34
C LYS A 221 39.99 -12.27 -23.30
N VAL A 222 40.25 -11.38 -24.26
CA VAL A 222 39.55 -10.10 -24.38
C VAL A 222 38.06 -10.33 -24.62
N ARG A 223 37.69 -11.28 -25.47
CA ARG A 223 36.28 -11.64 -25.72
C ARG A 223 35.59 -12.12 -24.45
N TYR A 224 36.24 -13.05 -23.74
CA TYR A 224 35.77 -13.56 -22.45
C TYR A 224 35.58 -12.42 -21.43
N LEU A 225 36.57 -11.54 -21.27
CA LEU A 225 36.47 -10.41 -20.34
C LEU A 225 35.33 -9.44 -20.74
N LYS A 226 35.14 -9.18 -22.03
CA LYS A 226 34.04 -8.33 -22.52
C LYS A 226 32.67 -8.95 -22.19
N GLU A 227 32.51 -10.26 -22.36
CA GLU A 227 31.28 -10.96 -21.99
C GLU A 227 31.01 -10.85 -20.49
N HIS A 228 32.03 -11.05 -19.65
CA HIS A 228 31.93 -10.88 -18.21
C HIS A 228 31.56 -9.44 -17.81
N VAL A 229 32.15 -8.44 -18.45
CA VAL A 229 31.78 -7.03 -18.22
C VAL A 229 30.30 -6.81 -18.55
N LEU A 230 29.81 -7.31 -19.68
CA LEU A 230 28.39 -7.18 -20.05
C LEU A 230 27.45 -7.86 -19.04
N VAL A 231 27.82 -9.04 -18.52
CA VAL A 231 27.03 -9.72 -17.47
C VAL A 231 27.01 -8.88 -16.19
N LEU A 232 28.16 -8.37 -15.75
CA LEU A 232 28.26 -7.51 -14.57
C LEU A 232 27.51 -6.18 -14.76
N GLU A 233 27.53 -5.60 -15.96
CA GLU A 233 26.77 -4.38 -16.28
C GLU A 233 25.26 -4.61 -16.22
N ARG A 234 24.78 -5.76 -16.72
CA ARG A 234 23.37 -6.16 -16.60
C ARG A 234 22.98 -6.34 -15.14
N GLU A 235 23.79 -7.05 -14.35
CA GLU A 235 23.52 -7.25 -12.93
C GLU A 235 23.58 -5.94 -12.15
N THR A 236 24.55 -5.08 -12.45
CA THR A 236 24.63 -3.74 -11.83
C THR A 236 23.39 -2.90 -12.19
N SER A 237 22.91 -3.00 -13.42
CA SER A 237 21.69 -2.29 -13.84
C SER A 237 20.45 -2.82 -13.10
N ARG A 238 20.32 -4.14 -12.95
CA ARG A 238 19.27 -4.79 -12.16
C ARG A 238 19.33 -4.38 -10.68
N LEU A 239 20.51 -4.39 -10.08
CA LEU A 239 20.69 -3.97 -8.69
C LEU A 239 20.42 -2.47 -8.50
N ARG A 240 20.72 -1.64 -9.50
CA ARG A 240 20.36 -0.21 -9.49
C ARG A 240 18.84 -0.01 -9.51
N THR A 241 18.10 -0.72 -10.36
CA THR A 241 16.64 -0.61 -10.40
C THR A 241 16.02 -1.13 -9.11
N PHE A 242 16.50 -2.27 -8.62
CA PHE A 242 16.04 -2.83 -7.34
C PHE A 242 16.32 -1.88 -6.16
N LYS A 243 17.49 -1.26 -6.11
CA LYS A 243 17.80 -0.22 -5.11
C LYS A 243 16.86 0.98 -5.21
N GLN A 244 16.48 1.40 -6.42
CA GLN A 244 15.52 2.49 -6.60
C GLN A 244 14.14 2.11 -6.07
N GLU A 245 13.69 0.88 -6.29
CA GLU A 245 12.44 0.35 -5.72
C GLU A 245 12.50 0.32 -4.19
N LEU A 246 13.56 -0.24 -3.62
CA LEU A 246 13.78 -0.23 -2.16
C LEU A 246 13.82 1.20 -1.58
N ASN A 247 14.42 2.16 -2.29
CA ASN A 247 14.41 3.55 -1.87
C ASN A 247 13.02 4.18 -1.94
N ARG A 248 12.19 3.82 -2.93
CA ARG A 248 10.79 4.25 -2.99
C ARG A 248 10.01 3.67 -1.82
N TYR A 249 10.16 2.37 -1.54
CA TYR A 249 9.55 1.73 -0.37
C TYR A 249 10.03 2.34 0.94
N ARG A 250 11.33 2.61 1.10
CA ARG A 250 11.87 3.30 2.27
C ARG A 250 11.24 4.67 2.47
N LYS A 251 11.10 5.48 1.40
CA LYS A 251 10.45 6.80 1.48
C LYS A 251 8.99 6.67 1.89
N PHE A 252 8.26 5.78 1.23
CA PHE A 252 6.86 5.50 1.56
C PHE A 252 6.69 5.05 3.03
N LEU A 253 7.54 4.14 3.51
CA LEU A 253 7.52 3.73 4.91
C LEU A 253 7.88 4.88 5.85
N ALA A 254 8.80 5.78 5.47
CA ALA A 254 9.11 6.97 6.26
C ALA A 254 7.91 7.93 6.33
N ASP A 255 7.16 8.08 5.24
CA ASP A 255 5.98 8.97 5.19
C ASP A 255 4.80 8.42 6.02
N ILE A 256 4.65 7.09 6.10
CA ILE A 256 3.59 6.44 6.92
C ILE A 256 4.03 6.30 8.39
N THR A 257 5.33 6.27 8.66
CA THR A 257 5.84 6.15 10.03
C THR A 257 5.41 7.38 10.82
N PRO A 258 4.71 7.21 11.98
CA PRO A 258 4.31 8.34 12.80
C PRO A 258 5.50 9.21 13.22
N GLU A 259 5.37 10.54 13.10
CA GLU A 259 6.45 11.49 13.43
C GLU A 259 6.89 11.38 14.91
N GLU A 260 5.97 11.00 15.80
CA GLU A 260 6.27 10.74 17.21
C GLU A 260 7.34 9.66 17.41
N TRP A 261 7.38 8.66 16.52
CA TRP A 261 8.43 7.64 16.54
C TRP A 261 9.81 8.23 16.20
N PHE A 262 9.88 9.09 15.18
CA PHE A 262 11.14 9.77 14.85
C PHE A 262 11.58 10.69 15.98
N VAL A 263 10.67 11.44 16.60
CA VAL A 263 10.98 12.31 17.73
C VAL A 263 11.51 11.50 18.92
N THR A 264 10.81 10.43 19.33
CA THR A 264 11.25 9.58 20.45
C THR A 264 12.61 8.92 20.17
N LYS A 265 12.82 8.34 18.98
CA LYS A 265 14.10 7.70 18.64
C LYS A 265 15.24 8.69 18.42
N THR A 266 14.98 9.87 17.86
CA THR A 266 15.99 10.93 17.79
C THR A 266 16.35 11.43 19.19
N HIS A 267 15.37 11.57 20.09
CA HIS A 267 15.62 11.91 21.48
C HIS A 267 16.45 10.84 22.20
N GLU A 268 16.10 9.56 22.09
CA GLU A 268 16.90 8.45 22.62
C GLU A 268 18.34 8.47 22.05
N LYS A 269 18.50 8.74 20.76
CA LYS A 269 19.82 8.84 20.13
C LYS A 269 20.61 10.03 20.67
N ARG A 270 19.98 11.19 20.86
CA ARG A 270 20.59 12.38 21.49
C ARG A 270 21.00 12.09 22.93
N GLU A 271 20.17 11.38 23.69
CA GLU A 271 20.46 10.95 25.05
C GLU A 271 21.63 9.97 25.13
N ARG A 272 21.67 8.95 24.26
CA ARG A 272 22.83 8.04 24.16
C ARG A 272 24.10 8.80 23.81
N LYS A 273 24.01 9.76 22.88
CA LYS A 273 25.12 10.62 22.47
C LYS A 273 25.62 11.49 23.64
N ARG A 274 24.71 12.07 24.42
CA ARG A 274 25.01 12.83 25.64
C ARG A 274 25.71 11.96 26.68
N LYS A 275 25.16 10.78 27.01
CA LYS A 275 25.77 9.86 27.98
C LYS A 275 27.17 9.39 27.56
N ARG A 276 27.40 9.13 26.26
CA ARG A 276 28.74 8.77 25.75
C ARG A 276 29.72 9.92 25.91
N LYS A 277 29.29 11.16 25.63
CA LYS A 277 30.11 12.36 25.86
C LYS A 277 30.43 12.52 27.34
N GLU A 278 29.43 12.43 28.22
CA GLU A 278 29.61 12.49 29.68
C GLU A 278 30.56 11.41 30.19
N ARG A 279 30.49 10.19 29.65
CA ARG A 279 31.42 9.10 30.01
C ARG A 279 32.85 9.41 29.57
N LYS A 280 33.06 9.86 28.32
CA LYS A 280 34.39 10.28 27.84
C LYS A 280 34.96 11.43 28.67
N VAL A 281 34.13 12.43 28.97
CA VAL A 281 34.48 13.54 29.87
C VAL A 281 34.85 13.01 31.25
N ALA A 282 34.08 12.07 31.81
CA ALA A 282 34.35 11.51 33.12
C ALA A 282 35.65 10.70 33.13
N GLU A 283 35.93 9.89 32.11
CA GLU A 283 37.17 9.12 31.95
C GLU A 283 38.41 10.02 31.82
N GLU A 284 38.34 11.07 30.99
CA GLU A 284 39.44 12.03 30.88
C GLU A 284 39.59 12.87 32.16
N TRP A 285 38.48 13.23 32.81
CA TRP A 285 38.51 13.96 34.07
C TRP A 285 39.10 13.13 35.22
N THR A 286 38.81 11.83 35.29
CA THR A 286 39.44 10.94 36.29
C THR A 286 40.92 10.75 36.01
N ARG A 287 41.33 10.66 34.74
CA ARG A 287 42.75 10.62 34.35
C ARG A 287 43.47 11.91 34.74
N ILE A 288 42.90 13.06 34.43
CA ILE A 288 43.44 14.38 34.83
C ILE A 288 43.55 14.46 36.35
N ARG A 289 42.50 14.08 37.08
CA ARG A 289 42.52 14.09 38.56
C ARG A 289 43.61 13.19 39.15
N SER A 290 43.77 11.97 38.63
CA SER A 290 44.82 11.07 39.09
C SER A 290 46.22 11.62 38.78
N SER A 291 46.41 12.28 37.63
CA SER A 291 47.67 12.96 37.31
C SER A 291 47.93 14.15 38.23
N ILE A 292 46.90 14.95 38.54
CA ILE A 292 47.00 16.05 39.50
C ILE A 292 47.41 15.51 40.87
N GLU A 293 46.76 14.45 41.35
CA GLU A 293 47.02 13.88 42.67
C GLU A 293 48.44 13.31 42.78
N SER A 294 48.90 12.58 41.78
CA SER A 294 50.27 12.05 41.71
C SER A 294 51.33 13.16 41.66
N ASN A 295 51.12 14.16 40.80
CA ASN A 295 52.04 15.30 40.68
C ASN A 295 52.06 16.13 41.97
N LEU A 296 50.88 16.36 42.58
CA LEU A 296 50.76 17.04 43.86
C LEU A 296 51.51 16.26 44.94
N GLU A 297 51.37 14.95 45.01
CA GLU A 297 52.05 14.14 46.02
C GLU A 297 53.58 14.24 45.91
N LEU A 298 54.12 14.12 44.69
CA LEU A 298 55.57 14.27 44.44
C LEU A 298 56.07 15.67 44.80
N GLU A 299 55.34 16.72 44.43
CA GLU A 299 55.72 18.10 44.74
C GLU A 299 55.59 18.42 46.23
N LEU A 300 54.55 17.92 46.91
CA LEU A 300 54.40 18.07 48.35
C LEU A 300 55.49 17.32 49.12
N GLN A 301 55.90 16.14 48.65
CA GLN A 301 57.05 15.42 49.21
C GLN A 301 58.34 16.22 49.00
N SER A 302 58.56 16.80 47.82
CA SER A 302 59.70 17.68 47.56
C SER A 302 59.72 18.92 48.46
N ILE A 303 58.58 19.61 48.60
CA ILE A 303 58.41 20.78 49.49
C ILE A 303 58.68 20.37 50.94
N ARG A 304 58.14 19.23 51.38
CA ARG A 304 58.37 18.71 52.74
C ARG A 304 59.83 18.41 52.99
N ASN A 305 60.49 17.70 52.08
CA ASN A 305 61.92 17.35 52.20
C ASN A 305 62.81 18.61 52.22
N ALA A 306 62.53 19.58 51.34
CA ALA A 306 63.25 20.84 51.28
C ALA A 306 63.03 21.69 52.55
N TRP A 307 61.80 21.72 53.06
CA TRP A 307 61.47 22.38 54.32
C TRP A 307 62.14 21.69 55.51
N GLU A 308 62.11 20.36 55.60
CA GLU A 308 62.73 19.60 56.68
C GLU A 308 64.25 19.84 56.75
N GLU A 309 64.90 19.89 55.59
CA GLU A 309 66.34 20.18 55.51
C GLU A 309 66.66 21.63 55.92
N ARG A 310 65.85 22.61 55.49
CA ARG A 310 65.94 24.00 55.97
C ARG A 310 65.65 24.10 57.48
N ASN A 311 64.63 23.40 57.96
CA ASN A 311 64.21 23.40 59.35
C ASN A 311 65.29 22.77 60.23
N ARG A 312 65.95 21.69 59.79
CA ARG A 312 67.09 21.06 60.48
C ARG A 312 68.27 22.02 60.62
N ARG A 313 68.59 22.79 59.58
CA ARG A 313 69.65 23.83 59.63
C ARG A 313 69.34 24.95 60.63
N THR A 314 68.08 25.40 60.66
CA THR A 314 67.63 26.46 61.58
C THR A 314 67.29 25.97 62.98
N ALA A 315 67.09 24.66 63.18
CA ALA A 315 66.75 24.04 64.46
C ALA A 315 67.87 24.22 65.51
N SER A 316 69.13 24.27 65.08
CA SER A 316 70.30 24.58 65.91
C SER A 316 70.15 25.95 66.58
N SER A 317 69.69 26.95 65.82
CA SER A 317 69.45 28.32 66.30
C SER A 317 68.25 28.39 67.26
N ARG A 318 67.30 27.46 67.15
CA ARG A 318 66.09 27.40 68.00
C ARG A 318 66.31 26.66 69.32
N ARG A 319 67.39 25.87 69.48
CA ARG A 319 67.74 25.19 70.74
C ARG A 319 68.04 26.15 71.89
N GLY A 320 68.44 27.38 71.59
CA GLY A 320 68.67 28.43 72.58
C GLY A 320 67.40 29.04 73.17
N LEU A 321 66.22 28.76 72.60
CA LEU A 321 64.93 29.32 73.06
C LEU A 321 64.30 28.44 74.16
N ARG A 322 63.78 29.04 75.24
CA ARG A 322 63.12 28.34 76.35
C ARG A 322 61.58 28.45 76.28
N GLY A 323 60.91 27.35 76.66
CA GLY A 323 59.46 27.29 76.92
C GLY A 323 58.57 27.71 75.74
N LYS A 324 57.52 28.48 76.03
CA LYS A 324 56.46 28.91 75.09
C LYS A 324 56.98 29.59 73.81
N SER A 325 58.14 30.26 73.87
CA SER A 325 58.73 30.91 72.69
C SER A 325 59.28 29.91 71.66
N ARG A 326 59.76 28.75 72.12
CA ARG A 326 60.23 27.68 71.24
C ARG A 326 59.06 27.00 70.53
N GLU A 327 57.96 26.76 71.25
CA GLU A 327 56.72 26.21 70.69
C GLU A 327 56.05 27.18 69.69
N ALA A 328 56.06 28.49 69.98
CA ALA A 328 55.54 29.50 69.04
C ALA A 328 56.38 29.55 67.75
N ALA A 329 57.71 29.46 67.85
CA ALA A 329 58.60 29.40 66.69
C ALA A 329 58.45 28.10 65.88
N GLN A 330 58.14 26.97 66.55
CA GLN A 330 57.80 25.71 65.86
C GLN A 330 56.46 25.80 65.13
N ARG A 331 55.41 26.29 65.80
CA ARG A 331 54.09 26.51 65.17
C ARG A 331 54.14 27.49 64.00
N ALA A 332 54.94 28.55 64.09
CA ALA A 332 55.14 29.48 62.98
C ALA A 332 55.82 28.80 61.78
N ALA A 333 56.86 27.98 62.02
CA ALA A 333 57.54 27.24 60.96
C ALA A 333 56.67 26.16 60.31
N GLU A 334 55.83 25.49 61.10
CA GLU A 334 54.83 24.53 60.59
C GLU A 334 53.73 25.25 59.80
N GLY A 335 53.29 26.43 60.25
CA GLY A 335 52.36 27.28 59.50
C GLY A 335 52.94 27.78 58.17
N GLU A 336 54.25 28.06 58.10
CA GLU A 336 54.93 28.37 56.84
C GLU A 336 54.89 27.19 55.85
N LEU A 337 55.12 25.96 56.33
CA LEU A 337 55.01 24.76 55.49
C LEU A 337 53.58 24.58 54.97
N ASP A 338 52.58 24.73 55.84
CA ASP A 338 51.17 24.60 55.46
C ASP A 338 50.73 25.67 54.45
N GLY A 339 51.26 26.90 54.58
CA GLY A 339 51.09 27.97 53.60
C GLY A 339 51.71 27.64 52.24
N MET A 340 52.93 27.08 52.20
CA MET A 340 53.59 26.65 50.96
C MET A 340 52.82 25.51 50.27
N ILE A 341 52.34 24.54 51.04
CA ILE A 341 51.51 23.42 50.56
C ILE A 341 50.19 23.94 49.98
N SER A 342 49.53 24.86 50.68
CA SER A 342 48.24 25.44 50.26
C SER A 342 48.38 26.25 48.97
N LYS A 343 49.44 27.07 48.85
CA LYS A 343 49.71 27.84 47.65
C LYS A 343 49.99 26.93 46.45
N ARG A 344 50.77 25.86 46.63
CA ARG A 344 51.07 24.93 45.53
C ARG A 344 49.85 24.15 45.08
N ARG A 345 48.95 23.76 45.99
CA ARG A 345 47.64 23.15 45.65
C ARG A 345 46.81 24.07 44.75
N GLU A 346 46.79 25.37 45.03
CA GLU A 346 46.04 26.34 44.24
C GLU A 346 46.65 26.57 42.85
N GLU A 347 47.98 26.65 42.75
CA GLU A 347 48.70 26.78 41.48
C GLU A 347 48.48 25.56 40.58
N LEU A 348 48.65 24.35 41.14
CA LEU A 348 48.46 23.12 40.40
C LEU A 348 47.01 22.95 39.92
N SER A 349 46.02 23.44 40.69
CA SER A 349 44.62 23.45 40.25
C SER A 349 44.36 24.35 39.03
N LYS A 350 45.21 25.35 38.76
CA LYS A 350 45.09 26.26 37.60
C LYS A 350 45.82 25.74 36.36
N GLU A 351 46.77 24.82 36.53
CA GLU A 351 47.53 24.21 35.41
C GLU A 351 46.70 23.22 34.58
N TYR A 352 45.61 22.68 35.15
CA TYR A 352 44.76 21.70 34.49
C TYR A 352 43.40 22.30 34.07
N PRO A 353 42.87 21.90 32.91
CA PRO A 353 41.59 22.41 32.42
C PRO A 353 40.46 21.98 33.35
N SER A 354 39.49 22.87 33.57
CA SER A 354 38.33 22.59 34.39
C SER A 354 37.39 21.57 33.73
N ARG A 355 36.57 20.87 34.53
CA ARG A 355 35.60 19.89 34.01
C ARG A 355 34.66 20.48 32.96
N THR A 356 34.23 21.74 33.13
CA THR A 356 33.35 22.44 32.18
C THR A 356 34.05 22.80 30.88
N GLU A 357 35.36 23.07 30.90
CA GLU A 357 36.17 23.25 29.70
C GLU A 357 36.38 21.93 28.96
N LEU A 358 36.55 20.82 29.68
CA LEU A 358 36.65 19.49 29.11
C LEU A 358 35.33 19.04 28.44
N GLU A 359 34.19 19.40 29.02
CA GLU A 359 32.88 19.21 28.38
C GLU A 359 32.73 20.03 27.09
N ARG A 360 33.38 21.19 27.01
CA ARG A 360 33.35 22.03 25.80
C ARG A 360 34.30 21.51 24.71
N SER A 361 35.46 20.99 25.09
CA SER A 361 36.49 20.52 24.15
C SER A 361 36.19 19.14 23.56
N ILE A 362 35.54 18.25 24.32
CA ILE A 362 35.20 16.92 23.83
C ILE A 362 34.00 17.03 22.87
N GLU A 363 34.31 16.96 21.59
CA GLU A 363 33.30 16.82 20.55
C GLU A 363 32.62 15.46 20.61
N SER A 364 31.32 15.48 20.39
CA SER A 364 30.52 14.28 20.41
C SER A 364 30.47 13.68 19.01
N GLU A 365 31.34 12.69 18.78
CA GLU A 365 31.37 11.88 17.56
C GLU A 365 30.01 11.22 17.31
N SER A 366 29.54 11.32 16.07
CA SER A 366 28.33 10.63 15.63
C SER A 366 28.61 9.14 15.54
N SER A 367 27.82 8.32 16.25
CA SER A 367 27.95 6.86 16.27
C SER A 367 27.83 6.16 14.92
N GLY A 368 27.38 6.85 13.87
CA GLY A 368 26.98 6.20 12.62
C GLY A 368 25.72 5.31 12.72
N GLU A 369 25.24 4.97 13.92
CA GLU A 369 24.01 4.18 14.13
C GLU A 369 22.80 4.89 13.53
N GLU A 370 22.23 4.28 12.47
CA GLU A 370 21.00 4.74 11.83
C GLU A 370 19.81 4.50 12.77
N ILE A 371 18.79 5.36 12.69
CA ILE A 371 17.58 5.21 13.52
C ILE A 371 16.88 3.92 13.08
N PRO A 372 16.55 2.99 13.99
CA PRO A 372 15.84 1.78 13.63
C PRO A 372 14.53 2.09 12.91
N ALA A 373 14.21 1.30 11.87
CA ALA A 373 12.94 1.40 11.18
C ALA A 373 11.77 1.11 12.13
N TYR A 374 10.63 1.77 11.91
CA TYR A 374 9.40 1.52 12.67
C TYR A 374 8.80 0.16 12.30
N PHE A 375 8.71 -0.12 10.99
CA PHE A 375 8.25 -1.39 10.46
C PHE A 375 9.41 -2.39 10.39
N THR A 376 9.33 -3.45 11.18
CA THR A 376 10.35 -4.52 11.21
C THR A 376 9.91 -5.74 10.40
N GLU A 377 8.61 -6.00 10.39
CA GLU A 377 8.02 -7.16 9.72
C GLU A 377 7.12 -6.67 8.57
N PRO A 378 7.08 -7.40 7.44
CA PRO A 378 6.31 -6.99 6.28
C PRO A 378 4.79 -7.01 6.53
N GLU A 379 4.32 -7.85 7.45
CA GLU A 379 2.89 -8.03 7.77
C GLU A 379 2.31 -6.83 8.52
N GLN A 380 3.12 -6.13 9.31
CA GLN A 380 2.69 -5.02 10.18
C GLN A 380 1.95 -3.91 9.42
N LEU A 381 2.42 -3.56 8.22
CA LEU A 381 1.77 -2.53 7.42
C LEU A 381 0.42 -3.00 6.90
N VAL A 382 0.34 -4.26 6.47
CA VAL A 382 -0.90 -4.87 6.01
C VAL A 382 -1.91 -4.93 7.16
N ASP A 383 -1.48 -5.34 8.35
CA ASP A 383 -2.33 -5.41 9.54
C ASP A 383 -2.87 -4.04 9.97
N ILE A 384 -2.06 -2.98 9.84
CA ILE A 384 -2.53 -1.61 10.12
C ILE A 384 -3.56 -1.17 9.08
N PHE A 385 -3.36 -1.48 7.81
CA PHE A 385 -4.33 -1.16 6.76
C PHE A 385 -5.62 -1.96 6.91
N THR A 386 -5.56 -3.26 7.19
CA THR A 386 -6.76 -4.07 7.45
C THR A 386 -7.50 -3.57 8.69
N ALA A 387 -6.80 -3.23 9.77
CA ALA A 387 -7.44 -2.63 10.95
C ALA A 387 -8.06 -1.24 10.67
N LEU A 388 -7.46 -0.45 9.77
CA LEU A 388 -8.05 0.81 9.31
C LEU A 388 -9.24 0.61 8.38
N GLU A 389 -9.20 -0.39 7.50
CA GLU A 389 -10.32 -0.81 6.66
C GLU A 389 -11.49 -1.28 7.52
N ASP A 390 -11.24 -2.12 8.53
CA ASP A 390 -12.24 -2.58 9.48
C ASP A 390 -12.85 -1.40 10.27
N LYS A 391 -12.02 -0.47 10.75
CA LYS A 391 -12.51 0.74 11.44
C LYS A 391 -13.36 1.63 10.52
N ASN A 392 -12.94 1.82 9.27
CA ASN A 392 -13.71 2.59 8.29
C ASN A 392 -15.03 1.90 7.96
N LEU A 393 -15.02 0.56 7.82
CA LEU A 393 -16.24 -0.21 7.58
C LEU A 393 -17.20 -0.10 8.77
N LEU A 394 -16.69 -0.21 10.00
CA LEU A 394 -17.47 -0.01 11.22
C LEU A 394 -18.01 1.42 11.31
N ALA A 395 -17.23 2.43 10.95
CA ALA A 395 -17.70 3.82 10.92
C ALA A 395 -18.84 4.01 9.93
N ILE A 396 -18.73 3.44 8.72
CA ILE A 396 -19.81 3.49 7.70
C ILE A 396 -21.06 2.76 8.20
N GLN A 397 -20.90 1.60 8.86
CA GLN A 397 -22.03 0.88 9.45
C GLN A 397 -22.69 1.68 10.56
N LEU A 398 -21.91 2.30 11.44
CA LEU A 398 -22.41 3.13 12.53
C LEU A 398 -23.14 4.37 11.97
N GLU A 399 -22.60 5.02 10.95
CA GLU A 399 -23.27 6.13 10.27
C GLU A 399 -24.60 5.67 9.69
N ALA A 400 -24.64 4.54 8.97
CA ALA A 400 -25.88 3.99 8.42
C ALA A 400 -26.92 3.60 9.48
N GLU A 401 -26.49 2.99 10.59
CA GLU A 401 -27.36 2.66 11.72
C GLU A 401 -27.89 3.94 12.38
N SER A 402 -27.04 4.95 12.57
CA SER A 402 -27.42 6.23 13.15
C SER A 402 -28.42 6.97 12.25
N ASP A 403 -28.22 6.95 10.94
CA ASP A 403 -29.14 7.51 9.94
C ASP A 403 -30.49 6.78 9.96
N GLN A 404 -30.48 5.45 10.10
CA GLN A 404 -31.71 4.67 10.25
C GLN A 404 -32.48 5.03 11.52
N VAL A 405 -31.78 5.21 12.65
CA VAL A 405 -32.39 5.65 13.91
C VAL A 405 -32.97 7.07 13.76
N LEU A 406 -32.22 7.98 13.14
CA LEU A 406 -32.69 9.34 12.87
C LEU A 406 -33.93 9.33 11.98
N ALA A 407 -33.95 8.55 10.89
CA ALA A 407 -35.12 8.40 10.02
C ALA A 407 -36.33 7.81 10.77
N GLY A 408 -36.10 6.88 11.69
CA GLY A 408 -37.14 6.35 12.57
C GLY A 408 -37.70 7.41 13.53
N LEU A 409 -36.85 8.26 14.09
CA LEU A 409 -37.24 9.35 14.99
C LEU A 409 -37.99 10.45 14.25
N THR A 410 -37.54 10.84 13.05
CA THR A 410 -38.24 11.84 12.23
C THR A 410 -39.63 11.35 11.83
N SER A 411 -39.76 10.09 11.40
CA SER A 411 -41.07 9.49 11.09
C SER A 411 -42.01 9.51 12.31
N LYS A 412 -41.52 9.11 13.49
CA LYS A 412 -42.30 9.19 14.74
C LYS A 412 -42.69 10.63 15.08
N LEU A 413 -41.78 11.59 14.89
CA LEU A 413 -42.09 13.00 15.10
C LEU A 413 -43.23 13.44 14.18
N GLU A 414 -43.15 13.14 12.88
CA GLU A 414 -44.22 13.47 11.94
C GLU A 414 -45.56 12.80 12.30
N GLU A 415 -45.57 11.54 12.75
CA GLU A 415 -46.77 10.87 13.24
C GLU A 415 -47.35 11.57 14.49
N THR A 416 -46.49 11.97 15.43
CA THR A 416 -46.93 12.72 16.61
C THR A 416 -47.46 14.10 16.25
N GLU A 417 -46.86 14.79 15.29
CA GLU A 417 -47.33 16.09 14.79
C GLU A 417 -48.68 15.95 14.07
N ARG A 418 -48.86 14.91 13.24
CA ARG A 418 -50.15 14.61 12.60
C ARG A 418 -51.23 14.32 13.64
N THR A 419 -50.97 13.41 14.59
CA THR A 419 -51.95 13.06 15.63
C THR A 419 -52.26 14.22 16.57
N ALA A 420 -51.26 15.01 16.95
CA ALA A 420 -51.44 16.24 17.71
C ALA A 420 -52.23 17.28 16.91
N GLY A 421 -51.96 17.42 15.61
CA GLY A 421 -52.70 18.28 14.69
C GLY A 421 -54.18 17.91 14.59
N MET A 422 -54.49 16.62 14.44
CA MET A 422 -55.87 16.12 14.44
C MET A 422 -56.56 16.39 15.77
N ARG A 423 -55.93 16.08 16.91
CA ARG A 423 -56.48 16.38 18.25
C ARG A 423 -56.71 17.87 18.46
N LYS A 424 -55.80 18.73 17.97
CA LYS A 424 -55.96 20.19 18.05
C LYS A 424 -57.17 20.66 17.26
N GLU A 425 -57.41 20.10 16.08
CA GLU A 425 -58.60 20.44 15.29
C GLU A 425 -59.88 19.93 15.93
N GLU A 426 -59.87 18.70 16.47
CA GLU A 426 -61.00 18.15 17.24
C GLU A 426 -61.34 19.02 18.46
N LEU A 427 -60.33 19.43 19.24
CA LEU A 427 -60.53 20.34 20.38
C LEU A 427 -61.05 21.71 19.94
N ARG A 428 -60.62 22.23 18.79
CA ARG A 428 -61.18 23.47 18.23
C ARG A 428 -62.63 23.31 17.83
N GLU A 429 -63.01 22.18 17.26
CA GLU A 429 -64.40 21.89 16.92
C GLU A 429 -65.27 21.74 18.17
N GLN A 430 -64.80 21.01 19.18
CA GLN A 430 -65.45 20.90 20.48
C GLN A 430 -65.63 22.28 21.12
N LYS A 431 -64.59 23.12 21.12
CA LYS A 431 -64.68 24.51 21.59
C LYS A 431 -65.74 25.30 20.82
N ARG A 432 -65.76 25.25 19.48
CA ARG A 432 -66.78 25.93 18.66
C ARG A 432 -68.19 25.44 19.01
N ASN A 433 -68.38 24.15 19.24
CA ASN A 433 -69.67 23.57 19.61
C ASN A 433 -70.11 24.01 21.01
N LEU A 434 -69.19 24.02 21.99
CA LEU A 434 -69.46 24.54 23.34
C LEU A 434 -69.75 26.04 23.33
N GLU A 435 -69.03 26.83 22.53
CA GLU A 435 -69.33 28.25 22.37
C GLU A 435 -70.72 28.47 21.75
N LYS A 436 -71.14 27.61 20.80
CA LYS A 436 -72.50 27.64 20.23
C LYS A 436 -73.54 27.28 21.29
N THR A 437 -73.37 26.19 22.05
CA THR A 437 -74.33 25.80 23.10
C THR A 437 -74.40 26.85 24.19
N ALA A 438 -73.27 27.37 24.66
CA ALA A 438 -73.22 28.47 25.63
C ALA A 438 -73.93 29.72 25.12
N ARG A 439 -73.79 30.09 23.83
CA ARG A 439 -74.54 31.20 23.22
C ARG A 439 -76.05 30.93 23.18
N MET A 440 -76.46 29.71 22.87
CA MET A 440 -77.88 29.33 22.85
C MET A 440 -78.47 29.35 24.26
N GLU A 441 -77.76 28.79 25.24
CA GLU A 441 -78.13 28.84 26.66
C GLU A 441 -78.16 30.28 27.18
N GLN A 442 -77.17 31.12 26.88
CA GLN A 442 -77.20 32.53 27.27
C GLN A 442 -78.40 33.27 26.65
N LYS A 443 -78.77 32.98 25.40
CA LYS A 443 -79.99 33.53 24.79
C LYS A 443 -81.24 33.02 25.50
N ALA A 444 -81.31 31.74 25.84
CA ALA A 444 -82.42 31.15 26.58
C ALA A 444 -82.54 31.72 27.99
N CYS A 445 -81.44 31.82 28.75
CA CYS A 445 -81.37 32.48 30.06
C CYS A 445 -81.77 33.95 29.98
N ARG A 446 -81.33 34.69 28.95
CA ARG A 446 -81.76 36.09 28.73
C ARG A 446 -83.26 36.18 28.45
N ALA A 447 -83.80 35.29 27.62
CA ALA A 447 -85.23 35.24 27.33
C ALA A 447 -86.06 34.84 28.56
N LEU A 448 -85.60 33.87 29.35
CA LEU A 448 -86.21 33.49 30.62
C LEU A 448 -86.12 34.59 31.66
N SER A 449 -84.99 35.29 31.75
CA SER A 449 -84.83 36.42 32.66
C SER A 449 -85.74 37.58 32.26
N ALA A 450 -85.86 37.89 30.97
CA ALA A 450 -86.82 38.87 30.48
C ALA A 450 -88.26 38.43 30.79
N ALA A 451 -88.61 37.16 30.53
CA ALA A 451 -89.93 36.62 30.86
C ALA A 451 -90.19 36.54 32.38
N LEU A 452 -89.16 36.38 33.20
CA LEU A 452 -89.28 36.41 34.66
C LEU A 452 -89.48 37.84 35.15
N VAL A 453 -88.78 38.83 34.58
CA VAL A 453 -89.04 40.25 34.85
C VAL A 453 -90.46 40.64 34.42
N ASP A 454 -90.95 40.09 33.31
CA ASP A 454 -92.34 40.31 32.84
C ASP A 454 -93.39 39.54 33.67
N LYS A 455 -93.02 38.44 34.34
CA LYS A 455 -93.92 37.59 35.15
C LYS A 455 -93.79 37.80 36.65
N SER A 456 -92.73 38.44 37.13
CA SER A 456 -92.59 38.92 38.50
C SER A 456 -93.39 40.22 38.67
N GLY A 457 -94.66 40.19 38.27
CA GLY A 457 -95.67 41.01 38.92
C GLY A 457 -95.75 40.52 40.35
N THR A 458 -95.14 41.29 41.26
CA THR A 458 -95.05 41.06 42.70
C THR A 458 -96.42 40.81 43.35
N ASP A 459 -97.50 41.18 42.67
CA ASP A 459 -98.90 41.08 43.07
C ASP A 459 -99.34 39.68 43.56
N LYS A 460 -98.84 38.58 42.97
CA LYS A 460 -99.26 37.23 43.39
C LYS A 460 -98.54 36.74 44.64
N VAL A 461 -97.24 37.05 44.75
CA VAL A 461 -96.45 36.68 45.93
C VAL A 461 -96.91 37.52 47.12
N ASP A 462 -97.21 38.80 46.92
CA ASP A 462 -97.76 39.67 47.96
C ASP A 462 -99.15 39.21 48.42
N ALA A 463 -100.01 38.72 47.51
CA ALA A 463 -101.32 38.17 47.87
C ALA A 463 -101.23 36.85 48.66
N GLU A 464 -100.28 35.98 48.30
CA GLU A 464 -100.02 34.75 49.05
C GLU A 464 -99.42 35.04 50.44
N LEU A 465 -98.53 36.04 50.53
CA LEU A 465 -97.94 36.47 51.81
C LEU A 465 -99.00 37.06 52.76
N GLN A 466 -99.90 37.90 52.25
CA GLN A 466 -101.03 38.44 53.01
C GLN A 466 -102.01 37.35 53.48
N HIS A 467 -102.22 36.31 52.66
CA HIS A 467 -103.07 35.18 53.04
C HIS A 467 -102.44 34.31 54.14
N VAL A 468 -101.13 34.10 54.08
CA VAL A 468 -100.38 33.40 55.14
C VAL A 468 -100.40 34.21 56.42
N GLU A 469 -100.14 35.51 56.36
CA GLU A 469 -100.21 36.42 57.51
C GLU A 469 -101.59 36.37 58.19
N LYS A 470 -102.67 36.41 57.40
CA LYS A 470 -104.05 36.29 57.91
C LYS A 470 -104.31 34.94 58.58
N LYS A 471 -103.84 33.83 57.99
CA LYS A 471 -104.01 32.50 58.58
C LYS A 471 -103.19 32.29 59.85
N VAL A 472 -101.97 32.83 59.90
CA VAL A 472 -101.14 32.78 61.11
C VAL A 472 -101.78 33.57 62.24
N LEU A 473 -102.40 34.72 61.94
CA LEU A 473 -103.21 35.47 62.90
C LEU A 473 -104.41 34.66 63.40
N GLU A 474 -105.17 34.03 62.50
CA GLU A 474 -106.30 33.15 62.87
C GLU A 474 -105.84 32.00 63.77
N LEU A 475 -104.74 31.31 63.43
CA LEU A 475 -104.21 30.20 64.21
C LEU A 475 -103.68 30.64 65.58
N TYR A 476 -102.93 31.74 65.64
CA TYR A 476 -102.42 32.28 66.89
C TYR A 476 -103.57 32.68 67.84
N SER A 477 -104.62 33.33 67.30
CA SER A 477 -105.79 33.73 68.08
C SER A 477 -106.56 32.54 68.69
N CYS A 478 -106.62 31.42 67.97
CA CYS A 478 -107.29 30.20 68.44
C CYS A 478 -106.50 29.44 69.51
N ILE A 479 -105.17 29.54 69.51
CA ILE A 479 -104.29 28.65 70.27
C ILE A 479 -103.76 29.32 71.56
N ILE A 480 -103.47 30.62 71.54
CA ILE A 480 -102.77 31.33 72.64
C ILE A 480 -103.54 32.57 73.13
N GLY A 481 -104.36 33.19 72.26
CA GLY A 481 -105.17 34.38 72.55
C GLY A 481 -104.68 35.65 71.83
N GLU A 482 -105.39 36.79 72.03
CA GLU A 482 -105.10 38.06 71.33
C GLU A 482 -103.78 38.70 71.82
N SER A 483 -102.79 38.78 70.93
CA SER A 483 -101.60 39.64 71.09
C SER A 483 -101.70 40.81 70.13
N GLN A 484 -101.54 42.03 70.62
CA GLN A 484 -101.83 43.22 69.82
C GLN A 484 -100.70 43.67 68.88
N PHE A 485 -99.44 43.24 69.02
CA PHE A 485 -98.36 43.68 68.10
C PHE A 485 -97.16 42.72 68.07
N ALA A 486 -97.27 41.59 67.39
CA ALA A 486 -96.14 40.67 67.17
C ALA A 486 -95.88 40.45 65.67
N GLU A 487 -94.60 40.49 65.26
CA GLU A 487 -94.20 40.08 63.90
C GLU A 487 -94.59 38.62 63.63
N ILE A 488 -94.88 38.27 62.37
CA ILE A 488 -95.34 36.92 61.95
C ILE A 488 -94.45 35.82 62.54
N SER A 489 -93.14 36.04 62.58
CA SER A 489 -92.17 35.12 63.15
C SER A 489 -92.43 34.80 64.63
N HIS A 490 -92.75 35.80 65.46
CA HIS A 490 -93.03 35.60 66.88
C HIS A 490 -94.39 34.92 67.12
N MET A 491 -95.38 35.13 66.25
CA MET A 491 -96.65 34.40 66.30
C MET A 491 -96.44 32.92 65.97
N LEU A 492 -95.63 32.62 64.96
CA LEU A 492 -95.27 31.24 64.61
C LEU A 492 -94.48 30.55 65.72
N GLU A 493 -93.52 31.24 66.34
CA GLU A 493 -92.73 30.75 67.47
C GLU A 493 -93.61 30.38 68.67
N GLY A 494 -94.63 31.20 68.96
CA GLY A 494 -95.62 30.89 70.00
C GLY A 494 -96.47 29.67 69.65
N VAL A 495 -96.97 29.58 68.41
CA VAL A 495 -97.74 28.42 67.93
C VAL A 495 -96.89 27.15 67.98
N GLU A 496 -95.62 27.22 67.62
CA GLU A 496 -94.66 26.12 67.68
C GLU A 496 -94.45 25.63 69.12
N ALA A 497 -94.23 26.53 70.07
CA ALA A 497 -94.10 26.18 71.48
C ALA A 497 -95.36 25.47 72.03
N ARG A 498 -96.55 25.89 71.60
CA ARG A 498 -97.81 25.21 71.99
C ARG A 498 -98.01 23.87 71.29
N ILE A 499 -97.53 23.73 70.05
CA ILE A 499 -97.52 22.43 69.35
C ILE A 499 -96.56 21.47 70.04
N GLU A 500 -95.38 21.93 70.49
CA GLU A 500 -94.45 21.11 71.28
C GLU A 500 -95.04 20.70 72.63
N GLU A 501 -95.77 21.59 73.32
CA GLU A 501 -96.47 21.26 74.57
C GLU A 501 -97.55 20.18 74.35
N ILE A 502 -98.41 20.35 73.33
CA ILE A 502 -99.44 19.36 72.98
C ILE A 502 -98.80 18.04 72.47
N GLY A 503 -97.65 18.13 71.80
CA GLY A 503 -96.84 16.98 71.39
C GLY A 503 -96.31 16.21 72.59
N GLY A 504 -95.80 16.92 73.60
CA GLY A 504 -95.39 16.32 74.88
C GLY A 504 -96.55 15.66 75.60
N GLU A 505 -97.73 16.30 75.66
CA GLU A 505 -98.95 15.70 76.22
C GLU A 505 -99.38 14.43 75.45
N LEU A 506 -99.21 14.40 74.13
CA LEU A 506 -99.50 13.22 73.30
C LEU A 506 -98.48 12.09 73.51
N ASP A 507 -97.20 12.42 73.69
CA ASP A 507 -96.14 11.45 73.98
C ASP A 507 -96.33 10.86 75.40
N ASP A 508 -96.69 11.68 76.38
CA ASP A 508 -97.02 11.25 77.75
C ASP A 508 -98.25 10.31 77.77
N LEU A 509 -99.27 10.58 76.95
CA LEU A 509 -100.40 9.68 76.72
C LEU A 509 -99.97 8.39 75.98
N GLY A 510 -99.00 8.50 75.08
CA GLY A 510 -98.38 7.38 74.38
C GLY A 510 -97.65 6.41 75.30
N GLU A 511 -96.98 6.91 76.33
CA GLU A 511 -96.29 6.09 77.33
C GLU A 511 -97.24 5.40 78.32
N GLN A 512 -98.41 5.98 78.59
CA GLN A 512 -99.36 5.44 79.55
C GLN A 512 -100.31 4.37 78.97
N ASP A 513 -100.75 4.49 77.71
CA ASP A 513 -101.75 3.61 77.08
C ASP A 513 -101.33 3.09 75.67
N GLY A 514 -100.07 2.67 75.54
CA GLY A 514 -99.51 2.18 74.26
C GLY A 514 -100.20 0.95 73.65
N GLU A 515 -100.90 0.12 74.44
CA GLU A 515 -101.69 -0.99 73.91
C GLU A 515 -103.00 -0.53 73.24
N LEU A 516 -103.69 0.47 73.83
CA LEU A 516 -104.94 1.03 73.29
C LEU A 516 -104.68 1.78 71.97
N ILE A 517 -103.57 2.53 71.90
CA ILE A 517 -103.17 3.26 70.69
C ILE A 517 -102.83 2.29 69.56
N ASN A 518 -102.06 1.22 69.83
CA ASN A 518 -101.76 0.20 68.82
C ASN A 518 -103.02 -0.49 68.28
N ASP A 519 -104.02 -0.72 69.13
CA ASP A 519 -105.26 -1.35 68.69
C ASP A 519 -106.16 -0.40 67.90
N LEU A 520 -106.18 0.90 68.26
CA LEU A 520 -106.83 1.94 67.46
C LEU A 520 -106.13 2.15 66.11
N GLU A 521 -104.80 2.17 66.06
CA GLU A 521 -104.04 2.24 64.82
C GLU A 521 -104.29 1.05 63.91
N LYS A 522 -104.34 -0.18 64.46
CA LYS A 522 -104.73 -1.37 63.71
C LYS A 522 -106.15 -1.24 63.17
N GLN A 523 -107.09 -0.66 63.91
CA GLN A 523 -108.46 -0.43 63.43
C GLN A 523 -108.51 0.62 62.32
N VAL A 524 -107.80 1.75 62.46
CA VAL A 524 -107.73 2.79 61.43
C VAL A 524 -107.06 2.25 60.17
N GLU A 525 -105.95 1.53 60.30
CA GLU A 525 -105.26 0.93 59.16
C GLU A 525 -106.10 -0.17 58.49
N LYS A 526 -106.89 -0.93 59.26
CA LYS A 526 -107.89 -1.86 58.70
C LYS A 526 -108.97 -1.12 57.92
N THR A 527 -109.57 -0.06 58.46
CA THR A 527 -110.59 0.73 57.75
C THR A 527 -110.04 1.40 56.49
N ARG A 528 -108.79 1.87 56.51
CA ARG A 528 -108.10 2.42 55.33
C ARG A 528 -107.91 1.37 54.24
N ARG A 529 -107.46 0.15 54.61
CA ARG A 529 -107.33 -0.98 53.67
C ARG A 529 -108.67 -1.42 53.10
N ASP A 530 -109.72 -1.38 53.91
CA ASP A 530 -111.07 -1.73 53.47
C ASP A 530 -111.65 -0.66 52.53
N ARG A 531 -111.46 0.63 52.82
CA ARG A 531 -111.80 1.73 51.90
C ARG A 531 -111.07 1.61 50.57
N MET A 532 -109.76 1.33 50.59
CA MET A 532 -108.97 1.08 49.37
C MET A 532 -109.45 -0.16 48.60
N ARG A 533 -109.87 -1.22 49.29
CA ARG A 533 -110.42 -2.42 48.66
C ARG A 533 -111.78 -2.14 48.02
N VAL A 534 -112.66 -1.41 48.70
CA VAL A 534 -113.97 -0.99 48.19
C VAL A 534 -113.80 -0.07 46.99
N GLN A 535 -112.94 0.96 47.07
CA GLN A 535 -112.69 1.89 45.97
C GLN A 535 -112.10 1.17 44.74
N LYS A 536 -111.15 0.24 44.93
CA LYS A 536 -110.64 -0.59 43.82
C LYS A 536 -111.71 -1.52 43.24
N ALA A 537 -112.61 -2.06 44.07
CA ALA A 537 -113.72 -2.88 43.61
C ALA A 537 -114.76 -2.04 42.83
N GLU A 538 -115.04 -0.81 43.27
CA GLU A 538 -115.89 0.16 42.58
C GLU A 538 -115.27 0.61 41.26
N ASP A 539 -113.99 0.98 41.23
CA ASP A 539 -113.27 1.31 39.99
C ASP A 539 -113.29 0.14 39.00
N HIS A 540 -113.15 -1.09 39.51
CA HIS A 540 -113.25 -2.28 38.68
C HIS A 540 -114.68 -2.47 38.15
N LYS A 541 -115.71 -2.31 39.00
CA LYS A 541 -117.12 -2.37 38.61
C LYS A 541 -117.46 -1.29 37.58
N GLN A 542 -117.03 -0.05 37.78
CA GLN A 542 -117.21 1.05 36.84
C GLN A 542 -116.52 0.76 35.50
N LYS A 543 -115.32 0.19 35.49
CA LYS A 543 -114.65 -0.24 34.25
C LYS A 543 -115.41 -1.36 33.54
N VAL A 544 -115.99 -2.30 34.28
CA VAL A 544 -116.85 -3.36 33.71
C VAL A 544 -118.15 -2.78 33.16
N GLU A 545 -118.81 -1.87 33.89
CA GLU A 545 -120.01 -1.16 33.45
C GLU A 545 -119.75 -0.26 32.24
N GLN A 546 -118.62 0.46 32.20
CA GLN A 546 -118.20 1.23 31.01
C GLN A 546 -117.94 0.32 29.82
N ARG A 547 -117.35 -0.87 30.03
CA ARG A 547 -117.18 -1.87 28.96
C ARG A 547 -118.52 -2.40 28.49
N LEU A 548 -119.46 -2.64 29.40
CA LEU A 548 -120.81 -3.11 29.10
C LEU A 548 -121.62 -2.03 28.37
N MET A 549 -121.58 -0.78 28.84
CA MET A 549 -122.18 0.40 28.19
C MET A 549 -121.56 0.68 26.83
N ALA A 550 -120.25 0.56 26.68
CA ALA A 550 -119.58 0.67 25.38
C ALA A 550 -119.89 -0.51 24.45
N ALA A 551 -120.25 -1.68 24.99
CA ALA A 551 -120.75 -2.82 24.22
C ALA A 551 -122.22 -2.61 23.81
N TYR A 552 -123.07 -2.10 24.70
CA TYR A 552 -124.45 -1.69 24.39
C TYR A 552 -124.49 -0.56 23.37
N GLN A 553 -123.70 0.51 23.55
CA GLN A 553 -123.55 1.58 22.57
C GLN A 553 -123.01 1.08 21.24
N ARG A 554 -122.12 0.07 21.22
CA ARG A 554 -121.70 -0.62 19.98
C ARG A 554 -122.81 -1.46 19.35
N MET A 555 -123.71 -2.02 20.15
CA MET A 555 -124.88 -2.78 19.69
C MET A 555 -125.96 -1.85 19.14
N GLU A 556 -126.15 -0.69 19.79
CA GLU A 556 -127.14 0.35 19.49
C GLU A 556 -126.72 1.22 18.29
N SER A 557 -125.42 1.55 18.18
CA SER A 557 -124.81 2.17 16.98
C SER A 557 -124.49 1.17 15.85
N SER A 558 -124.71 -0.14 16.08
CA SER A 558 -124.81 -1.14 15.02
C SER A 558 -126.26 -1.26 14.53
N SER A 559 -126.85 -0.11 14.18
CA SER A 559 -128.07 -0.02 13.39
C SER A 559 -127.92 1.05 12.30
N LYS A 560 -126.88 0.95 11.48
CA LYS A 560 -126.82 1.56 10.14
C LYS A 560 -125.59 1.06 9.37
N GLY A 561 -125.86 0.30 8.31
CA GLY A 561 -125.10 0.36 7.06
C GLY A 561 -123.73 -0.29 7.03
N ARG A 562 -123.67 -1.47 6.38
CA ARG A 562 -122.46 -2.05 5.77
C ARG A 562 -121.70 -0.99 4.96
N GLY A 563 -120.39 -0.88 5.20
CA GLY A 563 -119.48 -0.07 4.40
C GLY A 563 -118.12 -0.73 4.28
N THR A 564 -117.91 -1.43 3.17
CA THR A 564 -116.61 -1.81 2.59
C THR A 564 -115.59 -2.53 3.47
N VAL A 565 -115.53 -3.85 3.28
CA VAL A 565 -114.41 -4.70 3.68
C VAL A 565 -113.12 -4.18 3.03
N LYS A 566 -112.23 -3.59 3.83
CA LYS A 566 -110.83 -3.35 3.45
C LYS A 566 -110.08 -4.69 3.57
N PRO A 567 -109.35 -5.14 2.54
CA PRO A 567 -108.63 -6.41 2.61
C PRO A 567 -107.54 -6.34 3.69
N ILE A 568 -107.49 -7.39 4.52
CA ILE A 568 -106.49 -7.61 5.56
C ILE A 568 -105.12 -7.72 4.87
N ARG A 569 -104.30 -6.68 5.01
CA ARG A 569 -102.88 -6.76 4.63
C ARG A 569 -102.14 -7.47 5.76
N PHE A 570 -101.44 -8.55 5.44
CA PHE A 570 -100.43 -9.13 6.32
C PHE A 570 -99.40 -8.06 6.65
N ARG A 571 -99.28 -7.73 7.94
CA ARG A 571 -98.16 -6.94 8.44
C ARG A 571 -96.99 -7.89 8.70
N SER A 572 -95.80 -7.48 8.28
CA SER A 572 -94.54 -8.19 8.56
C SER A 572 -94.37 -8.45 10.06
N SER A 573 -93.81 -9.61 10.41
CA SER A 573 -93.41 -9.95 11.78
C SER A 573 -92.58 -8.81 12.40
N PRO A 574 -92.76 -8.50 13.69
CA PRO A 574 -91.90 -7.53 14.39
C PRO A 574 -90.44 -7.92 14.19
N GLN A 575 -89.56 -6.96 13.87
CA GLN A 575 -88.13 -7.23 13.88
C GLN A 575 -87.73 -7.74 15.26
N ASP A 576 -87.14 -8.93 15.30
CA ASP A 576 -86.67 -9.58 16.52
C ASP A 576 -85.68 -8.69 17.27
N ALA A 577 -86.16 -7.99 18.31
CA ALA A 577 -85.36 -7.26 19.28
C ALA A 577 -84.31 -8.16 20.00
N THR A 578 -84.35 -9.47 19.76
CA THR A 578 -83.37 -10.45 20.23
C THR A 578 -82.06 -10.43 19.44
N LYS A 579 -82.06 -10.00 18.16
CA LYS A 579 -80.82 -9.93 17.35
C LYS A 579 -79.91 -8.76 17.77
N ASN A 580 -80.49 -7.59 18.00
CA ASN A 580 -79.73 -6.42 18.48
C ASN A 580 -79.22 -6.61 19.91
N LYS A 581 -79.99 -7.28 20.79
CA LYS A 581 -79.53 -7.64 22.14
C LYS A 581 -78.41 -8.68 22.13
N LYS A 582 -78.45 -9.65 21.21
CA LYS A 582 -77.37 -10.66 21.07
C LYS A 582 -76.07 -10.04 20.54
N GLN A 583 -76.14 -9.16 19.55
CA GLN A 583 -74.96 -8.45 19.03
C GLN A 583 -74.36 -7.51 20.08
N ALA A 584 -75.17 -6.73 20.80
CA ALA A 584 -74.68 -5.89 21.89
C ALA A 584 -74.03 -6.68 23.04
N ALA A 585 -74.55 -7.88 23.34
CA ALA A 585 -73.95 -8.77 24.34
C ALA A 585 -72.64 -9.41 23.85
N GLU A 586 -72.54 -9.74 22.55
CA GLU A 586 -71.31 -10.28 21.96
C GLU A 586 -70.20 -9.23 21.87
N ASP A 587 -70.54 -7.98 21.53
CA ASP A 587 -69.58 -6.87 21.47
C ASP A 587 -69.09 -6.47 22.87
N ALA A 588 -69.97 -6.48 23.87
CA ALA A 588 -69.59 -6.28 25.26
C ALA A 588 -68.66 -7.39 25.78
N ARG A 589 -68.86 -8.64 25.33
CA ARG A 589 -67.99 -9.78 25.66
C ARG A 589 -66.61 -9.64 25.00
N LYS A 590 -66.55 -9.29 23.70
CA LYS A 590 -65.28 -9.09 22.98
C LYS A 590 -64.44 -7.95 23.57
N ARG A 591 -65.07 -6.85 24.01
CA ARG A 591 -64.38 -5.76 24.69
C ARG A 591 -63.75 -6.21 26.02
N ARG A 592 -64.48 -6.98 26.82
CA ARG A 592 -63.95 -7.55 28.07
C ARG A 592 -62.81 -8.54 27.83
N GLU A 593 -62.88 -9.37 26.79
CA GLU A 593 -61.80 -10.30 26.42
C GLU A 593 -60.54 -9.55 25.93
N GLN A 594 -60.69 -8.43 25.21
CA GLN A 594 -59.58 -7.57 24.81
C GLN A 594 -58.94 -6.82 25.99
N GLU A 595 -59.74 -6.36 26.95
CA GLU A 595 -59.25 -5.76 28.19
C GLU A 595 -58.50 -6.80 29.06
N TYR A 596 -59.02 -8.02 29.15
CA TYR A 596 -58.33 -9.13 29.85
C TYR A 596 -57.00 -9.51 29.19
N SER A 597 -56.94 -9.52 27.84
CA SER A 597 -55.70 -9.79 27.10
C SER A 597 -54.65 -8.68 27.29
N LYS A 598 -55.08 -7.41 27.36
CA LYS A 598 -54.19 -6.28 27.68
C LYS A 598 -53.68 -6.31 29.12
N LEU A 599 -54.48 -6.76 30.08
CA LEU A 599 -54.08 -6.83 31.50
C LEU A 599 -53.08 -7.95 31.81
N LEU A 600 -53.17 -9.09 31.11
CA LEU A 600 -52.35 -10.28 31.39
C LEU A 600 -51.15 -10.44 30.45
N GLY A 601 -50.99 -9.58 29.44
CA GLY A 601 -49.82 -9.60 28.54
C GLY A 601 -49.69 -10.86 27.68
N VAL A 602 -50.74 -11.69 27.58
CA VAL A 602 -50.74 -12.92 26.78
C VAL A 602 -51.48 -12.67 25.47
N ASN A 603 -50.83 -13.04 24.36
CA ASN A 603 -51.35 -12.88 23.00
C ASN A 603 -52.57 -13.78 22.79
N ALA A 604 -53.71 -13.21 22.39
CA ALA A 604 -55.00 -13.92 22.27
C ALA A 604 -54.97 -15.12 21.29
N ALA A 605 -53.95 -15.23 20.44
CA ALA A 605 -53.74 -16.35 19.53
C ALA A 605 -53.28 -17.65 20.23
N GLU A 606 -52.62 -17.59 21.39
CA GLU A 606 -52.09 -18.78 22.08
C GLU A 606 -53.16 -19.56 22.86
N ILE A 607 -54.19 -18.88 23.38
CA ILE A 607 -55.26 -19.51 24.16
C ILE A 607 -56.23 -20.28 23.25
N GLY A 608 -56.42 -19.82 22.01
CA GLY A 608 -57.24 -20.49 20.99
C GLY A 608 -56.62 -21.75 20.38
N ALA A 609 -55.30 -21.92 20.51
CA ALA A 609 -54.59 -23.12 20.05
C ALA A 609 -54.62 -24.25 21.11
N ARG A 610 -54.48 -23.91 22.40
CA ARG A 610 -54.52 -24.90 23.50
C ARG A 610 -55.90 -25.53 23.76
N ARG A 611 -57.01 -24.86 23.40
CA ARG A 611 -58.35 -25.45 23.53
C ARG A 611 -58.74 -26.41 22.41
N ARG A 612 -58.07 -26.38 21.26
CA ARG A 612 -58.35 -27.29 20.14
C ARG A 612 -57.60 -28.62 20.23
N SER A 613 -56.58 -28.73 21.08
CA SER A 613 -55.86 -30.00 21.32
C SER A 613 -56.37 -30.81 22.52
N SER A 614 -57.35 -30.32 23.27
CA SER A 614 -57.90 -30.97 24.47
C SER A 614 -59.38 -31.36 24.35
N GLY A 615 -59.88 -31.50 23.12
CA GLY A 615 -61.27 -31.87 22.79
C GLY A 615 -61.39 -33.17 21.98
N SER A 616 -60.43 -34.08 22.13
CA SER A 616 -60.53 -35.46 21.64
C SER A 616 -60.17 -36.38 22.79
N ILE A 617 -61.12 -36.57 23.70
CA ILE A 617 -61.30 -37.68 24.64
C ILE A 617 -62.66 -37.40 25.32
N LEU A 618 -63.56 -38.38 25.20
CA LEU A 618 -64.94 -38.49 25.72
C LEU A 618 -66.07 -38.18 24.72
N HIS A 619 -66.56 -39.29 24.15
CA HIS A 619 -67.78 -39.58 23.39
C HIS A 619 -67.93 -38.99 21.98
#